data_AF-A0A2P6P6Q8-F1
#
_entry.id   AF-A0A2P6P6Q8-F1
#
_cell.length_a   1.000
_cell.length_b   1.000
_cell.length_c   1.000
_cell.angle_alpha   90.00
_cell.angle_beta   90.00
_cell.angle_gamma   90.00
#
_symmetry.space_group_name_H-M   'P 1'
#
loop_
_entity.id
_entity.type
_entity.pdbx_description
1 polymer ?
#
loop_
_entity_poly.entity_id
_entity_poly.type
_entity_poly.pdbx_seq_one_letter_code
_entity_poly.pdbx_strand_id
1 'polypeptide(L)' 'MNTTFSEYVQHRAPHPLCKWKMADPARFEKVEVYKKPDPQLWNRSPRRNCCRVRNPKQKKGTMVIDVGLCKEGEISEI' A
#
# COMPACT_ATOMS: atom_id res chain seq x y z
N MET A 1 -4.74 17.27 10.36
CA MET A 1 -4.11 16.64 9.19
C MET A 1 -5.09 15.62 8.64
N ASN A 2 -5.68 15.88 7.46
CA ASN A 2 -6.68 14.99 6.88
C ASN A 2 -5.96 13.90 6.09
N THR A 3 -5.97 12.67 6.59
CA THR A 3 -5.43 11.50 5.89
C THR A 3 -6.54 10.94 5.00
N THR A 4 -6.28 10.75 3.71
CA THR A 4 -7.23 10.06 2.84
C THR A 4 -7.18 8.58 3.19
N PHE A 5 -8.32 8.04 3.60
CA PHE A 5 -8.50 6.64 3.88
C PHE A 5 -9.20 5.98 2.69
N SER A 6 -8.66 4.87 2.22
CA SER A 6 -9.29 4.03 1.19
C SER A 6 -9.28 2.58 1.63
N GLU A 7 -10.40 1.91 1.43
CA GLU A 7 -10.59 0.53 1.80
C GLU A 7 -10.82 -0.30 0.53
N TYR A 8 -10.08 -1.39 0.40
CA TYR A 8 -10.21 -2.35 -0.69
C TYR A 8 -10.54 -3.71 -0.10
N VAL A 9 -11.75 -4.18 -0.36
CA VAL A 9 -12.23 -5.49 0.11
C VAL A 9 -11.97 -6.53 -0.97
N GLN A 10 -11.57 -7.72 -0.56
CA GLN A 10 -11.32 -8.84 -1.47
C GLN A 10 -12.57 -9.17 -2.28
N HIS A 11 -12.43 -9.18 -3.61
CA HIS A 11 -13.47 -9.68 -4.50
C HIS A 11 -13.46 -11.22 -4.51
N ARG A 12 -14.46 -11.83 -3.87
CA ARG A 12 -14.59 -13.29 -3.68
C ARG A 12 -15.16 -13.99 -4.93
N ALA A 13 -14.51 -13.81 -6.07
CA ALA A 13 -14.78 -14.56 -7.28
C ALA A 13 -13.73 -15.67 -7.48
N PRO A 14 -14.05 -16.76 -8.19
CA PRO A 14 -13.06 -17.74 -8.61
C PRO A 14 -11.99 -17.06 -9.48
N HIS A 15 -10.73 -17.14 -9.05
CA HIS A 15 -9.59 -16.64 -9.81
C HIS A 15 -8.92 -17.78 -10.56
N PRO A 16 -8.36 -17.55 -11.76
CA PRO A 16 -7.57 -18.56 -12.46
C PRO A 16 -6.34 -18.93 -11.64
N LEU A 17 -5.78 -20.11 -11.92
CA LEU A 17 -4.59 -20.59 -11.22
C LEU A 17 -3.41 -19.60 -11.41
N CYS A 18 -2.96 -18.99 -10.31
CA CYS A 18 -1.80 -18.10 -10.32
C CYS A 18 -0.51 -18.94 -10.32
N LYS A 19 0.28 -18.86 -11.40
CA LYS A 19 1.58 -19.55 -11.52
C LYS A 19 2.78 -18.68 -11.11
N TRP A 20 2.52 -17.47 -10.61
CA TRP A 20 3.58 -16.56 -10.20
C TRP A 20 4.16 -17.01 -8.86
N LYS A 21 5.48 -16.99 -8.74
CA LYS A 21 6.21 -17.31 -7.50
C LYS A 21 6.14 -16.15 -6.51
N MET A 22 4.93 -15.66 -6.21
CA MET A 22 4.68 -14.61 -5.25
C MET A 22 3.72 -15.08 -4.16
N ALA A 23 3.70 -14.39 -3.04
CA ALA A 23 2.77 -14.71 -1.97
C ALA A 23 1.33 -14.45 -2.41
N ASP A 24 0.45 -15.41 -2.11
CA ASP A 24 -0.97 -15.35 -2.49
C ASP A 24 -1.66 -14.13 -1.86
N PRO A 25 -2.24 -13.22 -2.66
CA PRO A 25 -3.00 -12.07 -2.13
C PRO A 25 -4.30 -12.50 -1.44
N ALA A 26 -4.83 -13.70 -1.71
CA ALA A 26 -6.07 -14.19 -1.13
C ALA A 26 -6.02 -14.42 0.39
N ARG A 27 -4.83 -14.37 1.00
CA ARG A 27 -4.64 -14.37 2.46
C ARG A 27 -5.14 -13.10 3.16
N PHE A 28 -5.43 -12.05 2.40
CA PHE A 28 -5.99 -10.80 2.92
C PHE A 28 -7.44 -10.65 2.48
N GLU A 29 -8.31 -10.42 3.45
CA GLU A 29 -9.72 -10.11 3.22
C GLU A 29 -9.89 -8.63 2.86
N LYS A 30 -8.94 -7.80 3.31
CA LYS A 30 -9.04 -6.34 3.24
C LYS A 30 -7.68 -5.66 3.18
N VAL A 31 -7.60 -4.57 2.43
CA VAL A 31 -6.45 -3.66 2.40
C VAL A 31 -6.92 -2.25 2.75
N GLU A 32 -6.36 -1.71 3.83
CA GLU A 32 -6.59 -0.34 4.28
C GLU A 32 -5.39 0.52 3.83
N VAL A 33 -5.65 1.57 3.05
CA VAL A 33 -4.62 2.50 2.57
C VAL A 33 -4.82 3.87 3.21
N TYR A 34 -3.81 4.29 3.96
CA TYR A 34 -3.74 5.60 4.60
C TYR A 34 -2.77 6.49 3.84
N LYS A 35 -3.30 7.42 3.05
CA LYS A 35 -2.50 8.36 2.26
C LYS A 35 -2.47 9.73 2.90
N LYS A 36 -1.27 10.17 3.28
CA LYS A 36 -1.05 11.55 3.71
C LYS A 36 -1.01 12.45 2.45
N PRO A 37 -1.78 13.55 2.38
CA PRO A 37 -1.69 14.49 1.28
C PRO A 37 -0.26 15.02 1.16
N ASP A 38 0.21 15.13 -0.09
CA ASP A 38 1.49 15.74 -0.44
C ASP A 38 1.24 16.83 -1.49
N PRO A 39 0.87 18.05 -1.06
CA PRO A 39 0.58 19.15 -1.99
C PRO A 39 1.78 19.55 -2.85
N GLN A 40 3.00 19.24 -2.39
CA GLN A 40 4.25 19.61 -3.05
C GLN A 40 4.79 18.49 -3.94
N LEU A 41 4.06 17.38 -4.11
CA LEU A 41 4.49 16.23 -4.89
C LEU A 41 4.97 16.60 -6.29
N TRP A 42 4.29 17.55 -6.93
CA TRP A 42 4.59 17.98 -8.30
C TRP A 42 5.76 18.97 -8.38
N ASN A 43 6.09 19.63 -7.27
CA ASN A 43 7.11 20.68 -7.18
C ASN A 43 8.50 20.16 -6.80
N ARG A 44 8.63 18.86 -6.55
CA ARG A 44 9.88 18.20 -6.14
C ARG A 44 10.21 17.02 -7.05
N SER A 45 11.50 16.76 -7.21
CA SER A 45 12.00 15.54 -7.86
C SER A 45 12.56 14.59 -6.79
N PRO A 46 12.25 13.28 -6.84
CA PRO A 46 11.28 12.64 -7.73
C PRO A 46 9.84 12.88 -7.28
N ARG A 47 8.90 12.96 -8.23
CA ARG A 47 7.46 13.16 -7.98
C ARG A 47 6.79 11.88 -7.47
N ARG A 48 7.30 11.32 -6.36
CA ARG A 48 6.92 10.01 -5.83
C ARG A 48 6.64 10.07 -4.34
N ASN A 49 5.69 9.23 -3.91
CA ASN A 49 5.47 8.87 -2.52
C ASN A 49 5.71 7.37 -2.37
N CYS A 50 6.16 6.96 -1.18
CA CYS A 50 6.53 5.58 -0.89
C CYS A 50 5.45 4.91 -0.03
N CYS A 51 5.21 3.64 -0.32
CA CYS A 51 4.27 2.77 0.39
C CYS A 51 5.01 2.00 1.49
N ARG A 52 4.41 1.89 2.68
CA ARG A 52 4.94 1.13 3.81
C ARG A 52 3.86 0.22 4.37
N VAL A 53 4.17 -1.06 4.49
CA VAL A 53 3.27 -2.02 5.13
C VAL A 53 3.42 -1.88 6.64
N ARG A 54 2.33 -1.58 7.36
CA ARG A 54 2.33 -1.60 8.83
C ARG A 54 2.37 -3.03 9.34
N ASN A 55 2.88 -3.21 10.56
CA ASN A 55 2.99 -4.53 11.17
C ASN A 55 1.65 -5.29 11.14
N PRO A 56 1.57 -6.45 10.45
CA PRO A 56 0.33 -7.19 10.23
C PRO A 56 -0.22 -7.85 11.51
N LYS A 57 0.56 -7.86 12.60
CA LYS A 57 0.18 -8.46 13.90
C LYS A 57 -1.03 -7.77 14.56
N GLN A 58 -1.42 -6.59 14.10
CA GLN A 58 -2.47 -5.79 14.74
C GLN A 58 -3.89 -6.15 14.26
N LYS A 59 -4.05 -6.70 13.04
CA LYS A 59 -5.36 -7.07 12.47
C LYS A 59 -5.23 -8.30 11.56
N LYS A 60 -5.70 -9.46 12.02
CA LYS A 60 -5.72 -10.69 11.22
C LYS A 60 -6.55 -10.46 9.94
N GLY A 61 -6.03 -10.91 8.79
CA GLY A 61 -6.71 -10.79 7.49
C GLY A 61 -6.76 -9.39 6.88
N THR A 62 -6.24 -8.34 7.57
CA THR A 62 -6.19 -6.98 7.04
C THR A 62 -4.74 -6.54 6.82
N MET A 63 -4.40 -6.14 5.60
CA MET A 63 -3.16 -5.44 5.32
C MET A 63 -3.37 -3.94 5.48
N VAL A 64 -2.46 -3.25 6.17
CA VAL A 64 -2.50 -1.79 6.32
C VAL A 64 -1.28 -1.19 5.64
N ILE A 65 -1.51 -0.22 4.76
CA ILE A 65 -0.47 0.47 3.98
C ILE A 65 -0.50 1.95 4.29
N ASP A 66 0.64 2.52 4.66
CA ASP A 66 0.85 3.96 4.72
C ASP A 66 1.49 4.46 3.43
N VAL A 67 0.97 5.57 2.89
CA VAL A 67 1.53 6.27 1.75
C VAL A 67 1.90 7.69 2.15
N GLY A 68 3.14 8.07 1.92
CA GLY A 68 3.62 9.42 2.18
C GLY A 68 5.00 9.67 1.58
N LEU A 69 5.64 10.76 2.00
CA LEU A 69 6.98 11.13 1.53
C LEU A 69 7.93 9.94 1.71
N CYS A 70 8.74 9.66 0.69
CA CYS A 70 9.81 8.68 0.78
C CYS A 70 10.85 9.11 1.82
N LYS A 71 11.34 8.14 2.58
CA LYS A 71 12.48 8.29 3.48
C LYS A 71 13.76 7.94 2.73
N GLU A 72 14.89 8.28 3.33
CA GLU A 72 16.20 7.89 2.84
C GLU A 72 16.27 6.37 2.62
N GLY A 73 16.79 5.96 1.46
CA GLY A 73 16.93 4.55 1.07
C GLY A 73 15.66 3.87 0.54
N GLU A 74 14.49 4.51 0.55
CA GLU A 74 13.26 3.92 -0.01
C GLU A 74 13.13 4.07 -1.54
N ILE A 75 13.99 4.88 -2.14
CA ILE A 75 14.06 5.07 -3.59
C ILE A 75 15.38 4.45 -4.04
N SER A 76 15.31 3.33 -4.77
CA SER A 76 16.50 2.58 -5.16
C SER A 76 17.16 3.08 -6.45
N GLU A 77 16.48 3.89 -7.28
CA GLU A 77 17.00 4.54 -8.51
C GLU A 77 15.86 5.37 -9.17
N ILE A 78 16.21 6.32 -10.04
CA ILE A 78 15.28 7.20 -10.78
C ILE A 78 14.94 6.61 -12.15
#